data_AF-A0A4P2Q0N4-F1
#
_entry.id   AF-A0A4P2Q0N4-F1
#
_cell.length_a   1.000
_cell.length_b   1.000
_cell.length_c   1.000
_cell.angle_alpha   90.00
_cell.angle_beta   90.00
_cell.angle_gamma   90.00
#
_symmetry.space_group_name_H-M   'P 1'
#
loop_
_entity.id
_entity.type
_entity.pdbx_description
1 polymer ?
#
loop_
_entity_poly.entity_id
_entity_poly.type
_entity_poly.pdbx_seq_one_letter_code
_entity_poly.pdbx_strand_id
1 'polypeptide(L)'
;MKRTFTAVDLVQLPKLDASSAQALGTEVLTAARPILSDKDAAKRIPEGVLEAHEDLSAALSTLNRAAATRLPSLPAEDTARAKAADQAVDAIWSGLHDVLLGWSKIQGLPEAGTAVSLRATLFPKGLKFTQIAYKLEWAESNTRILLIKDSELEAQIEKLGAGKILERLYEAHDEYGAALGITSPMETPEVETANVREALDELVEALRTYVVRVSGMVSKRDPTKTELAQQLLAPIENWQPAAARTKAAEPPAGAPAAPALGAPSPAPPTPVVPTPAAPTPAAPTPAAPTPAAPTPAAPTPAEPGSGSAAP
;
A
#
# COMPACT_ATOMS: atom_id res chain seq x y z
N MET A 1 -22.31 -42.97 17.75
CA MET A 1 -21.66 -41.65 17.86
C MET A 1 -20.59 -41.73 18.92
N LYS A 2 -19.33 -41.51 18.56
CA LYS A 2 -18.21 -41.52 19.51
C LYS A 2 -18.21 -40.15 20.20
N ARG A 3 -18.28 -40.11 21.54
CA ARG A 3 -18.15 -38.85 22.29
C ARG A 3 -16.69 -38.43 22.25
N THR A 4 -16.43 -37.16 21.91
CA THR A 4 -15.09 -36.56 21.85
C THR A 4 -15.06 -35.41 22.86
N PHE A 5 -13.95 -35.26 23.56
CA PHE A 5 -13.75 -34.22 24.58
C PHE A 5 -12.45 -33.47 24.29
N THR A 6 -12.36 -32.91 23.09
CA THR A 6 -11.20 -32.07 22.70
C THR A 6 -11.46 -30.62 23.08
N ALA A 7 -10.39 -29.80 23.17
CA ALA A 7 -10.54 -28.36 23.40
C ALA A 7 -11.41 -27.70 22.30
N VAL A 8 -11.35 -28.23 21.08
CA VAL A 8 -12.18 -27.84 19.93
C VAL A 8 -13.67 -28.01 20.21
N ASP A 9 -14.07 -29.09 20.88
CA ASP A 9 -15.48 -29.38 21.19
C ASP A 9 -16.01 -28.57 22.39
N LEU A 10 -15.11 -28.11 23.27
CA LEU A 10 -15.46 -27.52 24.57
C LEU A 10 -15.46 -25.99 24.58
N VAL A 11 -14.72 -25.34 23.68
CA VAL A 11 -14.54 -23.88 23.68
C VAL A 11 -15.07 -23.26 22.39
N GLN A 12 -16.05 -22.38 22.55
CA GLN A 12 -16.55 -21.52 21.47
C GLN A 12 -15.72 -20.23 21.43
N LEU A 13 -15.01 -20.02 20.33
CA LEU A 13 -14.29 -18.78 20.04
C LEU A 13 -15.07 -17.95 19.01
N PRO A 14 -14.92 -16.62 19.01
CA PRO A 14 -15.42 -15.79 17.93
C PRO A 14 -14.84 -16.24 16.58
N LYS A 15 -15.49 -15.88 15.47
CA LYS A 15 -14.91 -16.10 14.14
C LYS A 15 -13.69 -15.18 14.00
N LEU A 16 -12.54 -15.78 13.75
CA LEU A 16 -11.26 -15.09 13.59
C LEU A 16 -10.73 -15.31 12.18
N ASP A 17 -10.31 -14.23 11.55
CA ASP A 17 -9.37 -14.22 10.43
C ASP A 17 -7.93 -14.03 10.97
N ALA A 18 -6.92 -14.10 10.10
CA ALA A 18 -5.51 -13.99 10.51
C ALA A 18 -5.23 -12.70 11.31
N SER A 19 -5.72 -11.54 10.85
CA SER A 19 -5.46 -10.25 11.49
C SER A 19 -6.14 -10.11 12.84
N SER A 20 -7.40 -10.54 12.96
CA SER A 20 -8.13 -10.57 14.22
C SER A 20 -7.57 -11.60 15.20
N ALA A 21 -7.07 -12.74 14.71
CA ALA A 21 -6.38 -13.73 15.55
C ALA A 21 -5.04 -13.22 16.09
N GLN A 22 -4.24 -12.52 15.26
CA GLN A 22 -3.00 -11.86 15.70
C GLN A 22 -3.26 -10.82 16.79
N ALA A 23 -4.27 -9.98 16.60
CA ALA A 23 -4.66 -8.96 17.56
C ALA A 23 -5.15 -9.59 18.88
N LEU A 24 -6.06 -10.56 18.82
CA LEU A 24 -6.57 -11.25 20.02
C LEU A 24 -5.45 -12.00 20.77
N GLY A 25 -4.61 -12.76 20.06
CA GLY A 25 -3.47 -13.45 20.67
C GLY A 25 -2.51 -12.47 21.36
N THR A 26 -2.26 -11.31 20.75
CA THR A 26 -1.43 -10.26 21.35
C THR A 26 -2.08 -9.65 22.60
N GLU A 27 -3.40 -9.39 22.57
CA GLU A 27 -4.15 -8.88 23.73
C GLU A 27 -4.10 -9.88 24.90
N VAL A 28 -4.27 -11.19 24.64
CA VAL A 28 -4.17 -12.26 25.65
C VAL A 28 -2.78 -12.30 26.29
N LEU A 29 -1.71 -12.37 25.50
CA LEU A 29 -0.34 -12.41 26.01
C LEU A 29 0.04 -11.11 26.76
N THR A 30 -0.47 -9.97 26.31
CA THR A 30 -0.22 -8.68 26.97
C THR A 30 -0.92 -8.60 28.32
N ALA A 31 -2.17 -9.06 28.41
CA ALA A 31 -2.92 -9.12 29.67
C ALA A 31 -2.31 -10.11 30.68
N ALA A 32 -1.74 -11.22 30.20
CA ALA A 32 -1.07 -12.20 31.04
C ALA A 32 0.28 -11.72 31.61
N ARG A 33 1.00 -10.85 30.88
CA ARG A 33 2.34 -10.37 31.25
C ARG A 33 2.49 -9.85 32.69
N PRO A 34 1.65 -8.92 33.20
CA PRO A 34 1.79 -8.43 34.57
C PRO A 34 1.54 -9.52 35.61
N ILE A 35 0.62 -10.45 35.35
CA ILE A 35 0.29 -11.57 36.24
C ILE A 35 1.46 -12.57 36.32
N LEU A 36 2.06 -12.89 35.17
CA LEU A 36 3.17 -13.84 35.09
C LEU A 36 4.50 -13.25 35.57
N SER A 37 4.64 -11.92 35.54
CA SER A 37 5.84 -11.22 36.04
C SER A 37 5.82 -11.02 37.56
N ASP A 38 4.65 -11.12 38.19
CA ASP A 38 4.49 -11.08 39.64
C ASP A 38 4.81 -12.47 40.24
N LYS A 39 5.84 -12.52 41.11
CA LYS A 39 6.31 -13.78 41.72
C LYS A 39 5.28 -14.48 42.59
N ASP A 40 4.37 -13.75 43.23
CA ASP A 40 3.37 -14.33 44.11
C ASP A 40 2.12 -14.76 43.35
N ALA A 41 1.74 -14.04 42.30
CA ALA A 41 0.70 -14.48 41.37
C ALA A 41 1.14 -15.71 40.57
N ALA A 42 2.37 -15.71 40.03
CA ALA A 42 2.91 -16.81 39.23
C ALA A 42 2.94 -18.16 39.97
N LYS A 43 3.24 -18.17 41.28
CA LYS A 43 3.20 -19.40 42.11
C LYS A 43 1.81 -20.03 42.20
N ARG A 44 0.75 -19.26 41.95
CA ARG A 44 -0.64 -19.70 42.00
C ARG A 44 -1.14 -20.20 40.65
N ILE A 45 -0.40 -19.94 39.58
CA ILE A 45 -0.70 -20.41 38.22
C ILE A 45 -0.19 -21.84 38.06
N PRO A 46 -1.04 -22.81 37.67
CA PRO A 46 -0.60 -24.18 37.40
C PRO A 46 0.36 -24.25 36.22
N GLU A 47 1.27 -25.23 36.25
CA GLU A 47 2.25 -25.49 35.18
C GLU A 47 1.58 -25.62 33.80
N GLY A 48 0.45 -26.34 33.70
CA GLY A 48 -0.27 -26.49 32.43
C GLY A 48 -0.89 -25.20 31.88
N VAL A 49 -1.02 -24.12 32.68
CA VAL A 49 -1.40 -22.79 32.18
C VAL A 49 -0.18 -22.05 31.64
N LEU A 50 0.99 -22.24 32.24
CA LEU A 50 2.25 -21.70 31.76
C LEU A 50 2.64 -22.33 30.41
N GLU A 51 2.55 -23.66 30.31
CA GLU A 51 2.74 -24.41 29.06
C GLU A 51 1.82 -23.89 27.95
N ALA A 52 0.51 -23.78 28.22
CA ALA A 52 -0.43 -23.26 27.23
C ALA A 52 -0.19 -21.79 26.85
N HIS A 53 0.37 -20.97 27.75
CA HIS A 53 0.78 -19.61 27.44
C HIS A 53 2.01 -19.58 26.52
N GLU A 54 2.98 -20.46 26.75
CA GLU A 54 4.15 -20.61 25.89
C GLU A 54 3.77 -21.12 24.50
N ASP A 55 2.91 -22.14 24.41
CA ASP A 55 2.37 -22.66 23.15
C ASP A 55 1.61 -21.57 22.38
N LEU A 56 0.77 -20.79 23.07
CA LEU A 56 0.05 -19.65 22.47
C LEU A 56 1.02 -18.59 21.93
N SER A 57 2.09 -18.29 22.66
CA SER A 57 3.13 -17.36 22.23
C SER A 57 3.88 -17.89 20.99
N ALA A 58 4.22 -19.18 20.96
CA ALA A 58 4.87 -19.84 19.84
C ALA A 58 3.98 -19.82 18.59
N ALA A 59 2.71 -20.22 18.72
CA ALA A 59 1.73 -20.20 17.64
C ALA A 59 1.47 -18.78 17.10
N LEU A 60 1.37 -17.77 17.98
CA LEU A 60 1.25 -16.38 17.56
C LEU A 60 2.49 -15.91 16.80
N SER A 61 3.68 -16.31 17.25
CA SER A 61 4.94 -16.02 16.56
C SER A 61 4.99 -16.67 15.18
N THR A 62 4.49 -17.91 15.03
CA THR A 62 4.38 -18.62 13.75
C THR A 62 3.38 -17.93 12.83
N LEU A 63 2.19 -17.56 13.31
CA LEU A 63 1.23 -16.80 12.52
C LEU A 63 1.78 -15.43 12.10
N ASN A 64 2.45 -14.72 13.01
CA ASN A 64 3.10 -13.44 12.70
C ASN A 64 4.19 -13.60 11.64
N ARG A 65 5.02 -14.66 11.69
CA ARG A 65 6.00 -14.97 10.64
C ARG A 65 5.31 -15.29 9.34
N ALA A 66 4.32 -16.18 9.34
CA ALA A 66 3.61 -16.57 8.12
C ALA A 66 2.87 -15.37 7.47
N ALA A 67 2.27 -14.51 8.28
CA ALA A 67 1.67 -13.25 7.83
C ALA A 67 2.71 -12.23 7.37
N ALA A 68 3.87 -12.15 8.04
CA ALA A 68 4.98 -11.31 7.61
C ALA A 68 5.63 -11.80 6.32
N THR A 69 5.64 -13.11 6.03
CA THR A 69 6.02 -13.70 4.73
C THR A 69 4.99 -13.35 3.65
N ARG A 70 3.73 -13.06 4.01
CA ARG A 70 2.74 -12.49 3.08
C ARG A 70 2.86 -10.98 2.85
N LEU A 71 3.53 -10.24 3.72
CA LEU A 71 3.78 -8.81 3.50
C LEU A 71 4.62 -8.55 2.23
N PRO A 72 5.58 -9.43 1.86
CA PRO A 72 6.18 -9.48 0.53
C PRO A 72 5.29 -10.07 -0.59
N SER A 73 4.12 -10.66 -0.31
CA SER A 73 3.34 -11.48 -1.27
C SER A 73 1.89 -11.01 -1.52
N LEU A 74 1.53 -9.75 -1.23
CA LEU A 74 0.36 -9.13 -1.86
C LEU A 74 0.68 -8.84 -3.34
N PRO A 75 -0.15 -9.24 -4.32
CA PRO A 75 0.25 -9.15 -5.72
C PRO A 75 0.16 -7.71 -6.26
N ALA A 76 1.36 -7.16 -6.48
CA ALA A 76 1.77 -5.94 -7.20
C ALA A 76 1.80 -4.64 -6.39
N GLU A 77 2.99 -4.34 -5.84
CA GLU A 77 3.77 -3.13 -6.16
C GLU A 77 5.14 -3.20 -5.44
N ASP A 78 6.22 -3.04 -6.22
CA ASP A 78 7.65 -3.00 -5.83
C ASP A 78 8.40 -4.35 -5.65
N THR A 79 8.64 -5.06 -6.75
CA THR A 79 10.02 -5.53 -6.97
C THR A 79 10.79 -4.37 -7.58
N ALA A 80 12.02 -4.11 -7.14
CA ALA A 80 12.89 -3.13 -7.80
C ALA A 80 12.98 -3.35 -9.33
N ARG A 81 12.77 -4.61 -9.75
CA ARG A 81 12.61 -5.03 -11.15
C ARG A 81 11.35 -4.46 -11.81
N ALA A 82 10.17 -4.55 -11.19
CA ALA A 82 8.93 -3.98 -11.73
C ALA A 82 9.04 -2.46 -11.89
N LYS A 83 9.58 -1.77 -10.88
CA LYS A 83 9.82 -0.31 -10.96
C LYS A 83 10.83 0.06 -12.05
N ALA A 84 11.90 -0.72 -12.21
CA ALA A 84 12.87 -0.49 -13.27
C ALA A 84 12.27 -0.76 -14.68
N ALA A 85 11.42 -1.78 -14.81
CA ALA A 85 10.73 -2.11 -16.07
C ALA A 85 9.68 -1.05 -16.44
N ASP A 86 8.90 -0.59 -15.46
CA ASP A 86 7.97 0.55 -15.54
C ASP A 86 8.69 1.82 -16.04
N GLN A 87 9.75 2.24 -15.36
CA GLN A 87 10.54 3.40 -15.77
C GLN A 87 11.14 3.26 -17.18
N ALA A 88 11.51 2.03 -17.57
CA ALA A 88 12.05 1.77 -18.90
C ALA A 88 10.97 1.88 -20.00
N VAL A 89 9.79 1.29 -19.80
CA VAL A 89 8.70 1.37 -20.79
C VAL A 89 8.15 2.80 -20.90
N ASP A 90 8.06 3.52 -19.79
CA ASP A 90 7.66 4.93 -19.74
C ASP A 90 8.58 5.84 -20.54
N ALA A 91 9.90 5.67 -20.36
CA ALA A 91 10.89 6.44 -21.10
C ALA A 91 10.76 6.21 -22.61
N ILE A 92 10.48 4.98 -23.04
CA ILE A 92 10.33 4.63 -24.45
C ILE A 92 9.03 5.20 -25.01
N TRP A 93 7.90 5.11 -24.28
CA TRP A 93 6.65 5.74 -24.67
C TRP A 93 6.79 7.26 -24.79
N SER A 94 7.49 7.90 -23.85
CA SER A 94 7.80 9.33 -23.92
C SER A 94 8.65 9.65 -25.15
N GLY A 95 9.68 8.87 -25.43
CA GLY A 95 10.54 9.05 -26.60
C GLY A 95 9.76 8.93 -27.92
N LEU A 96 8.87 7.95 -28.04
CA LEU A 96 8.00 7.81 -29.21
C LEU A 96 7.08 9.03 -29.36
N HIS A 97 6.46 9.47 -28.26
CA HIS A 97 5.61 10.66 -28.26
C HIS A 97 6.37 11.91 -28.71
N ASP A 98 7.64 12.08 -28.28
CA ASP A 98 8.49 13.22 -28.65
C ASP A 98 8.90 13.21 -30.12
N VAL A 99 9.25 12.06 -30.69
CA VAL A 99 9.56 11.93 -32.13
C VAL A 99 8.35 12.33 -32.97
N LEU A 100 7.18 11.82 -32.63
CA LEU A 100 5.95 12.18 -33.34
C LEU A 100 5.62 13.66 -33.15
N LEU A 101 5.85 14.21 -31.96
CA LEU A 101 5.65 15.64 -31.69
C LEU A 101 6.60 16.48 -32.55
N GLY A 102 7.86 16.08 -32.67
CA GLY A 102 8.85 16.73 -33.54
C GLY A 102 8.39 16.77 -34.99
N TRP A 103 8.06 15.62 -35.57
CA TRP A 103 7.57 15.52 -36.95
C TRP A 103 6.29 16.34 -37.18
N SER A 104 5.36 16.35 -36.22
CA SER A 104 4.10 17.09 -36.34
C SER A 104 4.28 18.61 -36.47
N LYS A 105 5.45 19.15 -36.10
CA LYS A 105 5.74 20.59 -36.17
C LYS A 105 6.32 21.03 -37.52
N ILE A 106 6.76 20.10 -38.37
CA ILE A 106 7.42 20.40 -39.65
C ILE A 106 6.38 20.52 -40.77
N GLN A 107 5.70 21.67 -40.82
CA GLN A 107 4.64 21.90 -41.79
C GLN A 107 5.11 21.80 -43.25
N GLY A 108 4.23 21.34 -44.14
CA GLY A 108 4.51 21.21 -45.57
C GLY A 108 5.04 19.84 -46.01
N LEU A 109 5.34 18.94 -45.07
CA LEU A 109 5.73 17.55 -45.35
C LEU A 109 4.57 16.57 -45.11
N PRO A 110 4.41 15.51 -45.93
CA PRO A 110 3.40 14.48 -45.70
C PRO A 110 3.61 13.71 -44.39
N GLU A 111 4.86 13.60 -43.92
CA GLU A 111 5.24 13.01 -42.63
C GLU A 111 4.60 13.75 -41.46
N ALA A 112 4.43 15.07 -41.55
CA ALA A 112 3.82 15.86 -40.47
C ALA A 112 2.34 15.51 -40.28
N GLY A 113 1.58 15.33 -41.36
CA GLY A 113 0.19 14.88 -41.30
C GLY A 113 0.06 13.45 -40.75
N THR A 114 0.99 12.58 -41.14
CA THR A 114 1.09 11.21 -40.61
C THR A 114 1.36 11.22 -39.11
N ALA A 115 2.34 12.02 -38.65
CA ALA A 115 2.67 12.16 -37.24
C ALA A 115 1.53 12.75 -36.40
N VAL A 116 0.79 13.74 -36.92
CA VAL A 116 -0.41 14.28 -36.25
C VAL A 116 -1.45 13.18 -36.05
N SER A 117 -1.72 12.39 -37.09
CA SER A 117 -2.71 11.30 -37.05
C SER A 117 -2.29 10.19 -36.07
N LEU A 118 -1.01 9.81 -36.09
CA LEU A 118 -0.43 8.84 -35.14
C LEU A 118 -0.54 9.33 -33.69
N ARG A 119 -0.26 10.61 -33.41
CA ARG A 119 -0.39 11.18 -32.05
C ARG A 119 -1.82 11.18 -31.57
N ALA A 120 -2.77 11.58 -32.42
CA ALA A 120 -4.18 11.58 -32.07
C ALA A 120 -4.67 10.15 -31.75
N THR A 121 -4.15 9.16 -32.46
CA THR A 121 -4.51 7.74 -32.32
C THR A 121 -3.89 7.11 -31.07
N LEU A 122 -2.58 7.23 -30.89
CA LEU A 122 -1.83 6.54 -29.83
C LEU A 122 -1.81 7.31 -28.50
N PHE A 123 -1.86 8.64 -28.57
CA PHE A 123 -1.72 9.54 -27.42
C PHE A 123 -2.87 10.57 -27.32
N PRO A 124 -4.15 10.16 -27.39
CA PRO A 124 -5.28 11.09 -27.36
C PRO A 124 -5.33 11.92 -26.07
N LYS A 125 -4.79 11.39 -24.97
CA LYS A 125 -4.66 12.07 -23.67
C LYS A 125 -3.19 12.31 -23.28
N GLY A 126 -2.28 12.31 -24.26
CA GLY A 126 -0.84 12.32 -24.01
C GLY A 126 -0.37 11.05 -23.30
N LEU A 127 0.63 11.22 -22.42
CA LEU A 127 1.26 10.14 -21.66
C LEU A 127 0.56 9.81 -20.34
N LYS A 128 -0.66 10.31 -20.08
CA LYS A 128 -1.34 10.05 -18.79
C LYS A 128 -1.59 8.56 -18.49
N PHE A 129 -1.56 7.70 -19.51
CA PHE A 129 -1.72 6.25 -19.33
C PHE A 129 -0.49 5.60 -18.69
N THR A 130 0.68 6.26 -18.72
CA THR A 130 1.93 5.82 -18.07
C THR A 130 2.04 6.28 -16.61
N GLN A 131 0.92 6.72 -16.01
CA GLN A 131 0.89 7.30 -14.65
C GLN A 131 -0.18 6.63 -13.78
N ILE A 132 -0.66 5.48 -14.22
CA ILE A 132 -1.72 4.72 -13.54
C ILE A 132 -1.11 3.49 -12.87
N ALA A 133 -1.92 2.71 -12.15
CA ALA A 133 -1.41 1.50 -11.48
C ALA A 133 -0.77 0.53 -12.48
N TYR A 134 0.34 -0.12 -12.12
CA TYR A 134 1.20 -0.86 -13.04
C TYR A 134 0.48 -1.90 -13.93
N LYS A 135 -0.42 -2.70 -13.35
CA LYS A 135 -1.20 -3.68 -14.13
C LYS A 135 -2.13 -3.03 -15.15
N LEU A 136 -2.68 -1.86 -14.81
CA LEU A 136 -3.57 -1.11 -15.70
C LEU A 136 -2.74 -0.39 -16.77
N GLU A 137 -1.58 0.13 -16.43
CA GLU A 137 -0.61 0.69 -17.38
C GLU A 137 -0.14 -0.36 -18.39
N TRP A 138 0.23 -1.56 -17.92
CA TRP A 138 0.57 -2.66 -18.81
C TRP A 138 -0.58 -2.98 -19.78
N ALA A 139 -1.82 -3.02 -19.30
CA ALA A 139 -2.98 -3.29 -20.16
C ALA A 139 -3.22 -2.18 -21.21
N GLU A 140 -3.08 -0.91 -20.81
CA GLU A 140 -3.16 0.26 -21.71
C GLU A 140 -2.00 0.27 -22.74
N SER A 141 -0.78 -0.07 -22.32
CA SER A 141 0.38 -0.23 -23.20
C SER A 141 0.18 -1.38 -24.18
N ASN A 142 -0.32 -2.52 -23.72
CA ASN A 142 -0.61 -3.69 -24.55
C ASN A 142 -1.66 -3.37 -25.63
N THR A 143 -2.71 -2.63 -25.28
CA THR A 143 -3.73 -2.19 -26.23
C THR A 143 -3.13 -1.34 -27.35
N ARG A 144 -2.20 -0.43 -27.03
CA ARG A 144 -1.50 0.39 -28.02
C ARG A 144 -0.54 -0.41 -28.88
N ILE A 145 0.19 -1.36 -28.29
CA ILE A 145 1.09 -2.25 -29.02
C ILE A 145 0.33 -3.13 -30.00
N LEU A 146 -0.81 -3.70 -29.59
CA LEU A 146 -1.68 -4.44 -30.50
C LEU A 146 -2.21 -3.55 -31.63
N LEU A 147 -2.63 -2.33 -31.30
CA LEU A 147 -3.06 -1.37 -32.32
C LEU A 147 -1.94 -1.05 -33.33
N ILE A 148 -0.69 -0.92 -32.87
CA ILE A 148 0.46 -0.69 -33.75
C ILE A 148 0.69 -1.90 -34.67
N LYS A 149 0.64 -3.12 -34.14
CA LYS A 149 0.91 -4.38 -34.86
C LYS A 149 -0.19 -4.79 -35.84
N ASP A 150 -1.45 -4.52 -35.51
CA ASP A 150 -2.60 -4.95 -36.31
C ASP A 150 -2.96 -3.99 -37.45
N SER A 151 -2.20 -2.90 -37.63
CA SER A 151 -2.52 -1.82 -38.56
C SER A 151 -1.33 -1.34 -39.38
N GLU A 152 -1.57 -0.45 -40.34
CA GLU A 152 -0.49 0.21 -41.10
C GLU A 152 0.36 1.17 -40.25
N LEU A 153 0.05 1.34 -38.95
CA LEU A 153 0.72 2.30 -38.08
C LEU A 153 2.18 1.93 -37.85
N GLU A 154 2.53 0.65 -37.72
CA GLU A 154 3.92 0.21 -37.58
C GLU A 154 4.78 0.69 -38.75
N ALA A 155 4.36 0.43 -39.98
CA ALA A 155 5.05 0.90 -41.19
C ALA A 155 5.12 2.43 -41.28
N GLN A 156 4.08 3.14 -40.84
CA GLN A 156 4.08 4.60 -40.80
C GLN A 156 5.09 5.14 -39.77
N ILE A 157 5.19 4.53 -38.60
CA ILE A 157 6.14 4.89 -37.54
C ILE A 157 7.58 4.59 -38.00
N GLU A 158 7.80 3.46 -38.68
CA GLU A 158 9.10 3.14 -39.28
C GLU A 158 9.53 4.16 -40.33
N LYS A 159 8.60 4.60 -41.19
CA LYS A 159 8.87 5.65 -42.19
C LYS A 159 9.26 6.98 -41.56
N LEU A 160 8.80 7.27 -40.34
CA LEU A 160 9.20 8.43 -39.55
C LEU A 160 10.57 8.25 -38.85
N GLY A 161 11.25 7.13 -39.07
CA GLY A 161 12.57 6.83 -38.49
C GLY A 161 12.52 6.28 -37.07
N ALA A 162 11.35 5.90 -36.56
CA ALA A 162 11.15 5.45 -35.17
C ALA A 162 11.11 3.91 -35.01
N GLY A 163 11.51 3.14 -36.03
CA GLY A 163 11.51 1.66 -35.96
C GLY A 163 12.34 1.10 -34.80
N LYS A 164 13.51 1.67 -34.52
CA LYS A 164 14.33 1.28 -33.36
C LYS A 164 13.69 1.56 -32.01
N ILE A 165 12.77 2.54 -31.94
CA ILE A 165 12.00 2.81 -30.73
C ILE A 165 10.94 1.71 -30.55
N LEU A 166 10.29 1.26 -31.64
CA LEU A 166 9.32 0.16 -31.59
C LEU A 166 9.95 -1.16 -31.17
N GLU A 167 11.12 -1.51 -31.72
CA GLU A 167 11.86 -2.71 -31.30
C GLU A 167 12.08 -2.72 -29.78
N ARG A 168 12.58 -1.60 -29.22
CA ARG A 168 12.82 -1.46 -27.78
C ARG A 168 11.54 -1.42 -26.97
N LEU A 169 10.47 -0.84 -27.50
CA LEU A 169 9.17 -0.81 -26.84
C LEU A 169 8.61 -2.21 -26.64
N TYR A 170 8.70 -3.08 -27.65
CA TYR A 170 8.22 -4.45 -27.54
C TYR A 170 9.03 -5.25 -26.51
N GLU A 171 10.36 -5.15 -26.56
CA GLU A 171 11.23 -5.80 -25.57
C GLU A 171 10.93 -5.33 -24.14
N ALA A 172 10.78 -4.03 -23.92
CA ALA A 172 10.48 -3.46 -22.61
C ALA A 172 9.09 -3.83 -22.11
N HIS A 173 8.08 -3.91 -22.99
CA HIS A 173 6.73 -4.30 -22.63
C HIS A 173 6.62 -5.78 -22.24
N ASP A 174 7.37 -6.66 -22.91
CA ASP A 174 7.46 -8.07 -22.56
C ASP A 174 8.09 -8.25 -21.18
N GLU A 175 9.20 -7.55 -20.90
CA GLU A 175 9.85 -7.55 -19.58
C GLU A 175 8.97 -6.93 -18.51
N TYR A 176 8.22 -5.87 -18.82
CA TYR A 176 7.28 -5.26 -17.89
C TYR A 176 6.17 -6.24 -17.51
N GLY A 177 5.59 -6.95 -18.49
CA GLY A 177 4.63 -8.01 -18.24
C GLY A 177 5.19 -9.15 -17.39
N ALA A 178 6.45 -9.53 -17.61
CA ALA A 178 7.12 -10.57 -16.85
C ALA A 178 7.40 -10.12 -15.40
N ALA A 179 7.87 -8.89 -15.21
CA ALA A 179 8.14 -8.30 -13.90
C ALA A 179 6.88 -8.13 -13.05
N LEU A 180 5.71 -7.94 -13.68
CA LEU A 180 4.40 -7.88 -13.03
C LEU A 180 3.75 -9.25 -12.82
N GLY A 181 4.35 -10.34 -13.32
CA GLY A 181 3.77 -11.68 -13.28
C GLY A 181 2.53 -11.85 -14.16
N ILE A 182 2.38 -11.02 -15.20
CA ILE A 182 1.25 -11.04 -16.14
C ILE A 182 1.52 -12.00 -17.30
N THR A 183 2.71 -11.93 -17.91
CA THR A 183 3.09 -12.74 -19.08
C THR A 183 4.01 -13.91 -18.75
N SER A 184 4.42 -14.02 -17.48
CA SER A 184 5.08 -15.20 -16.91
C SER A 184 4.33 -15.56 -15.63
N PRO A 185 3.90 -16.82 -15.44
CA PRO A 185 3.38 -17.23 -14.15
C PRO A 185 4.46 -16.95 -13.12
N MET A 186 4.20 -16.01 -12.21
CA MET A 186 4.92 -15.98 -10.95
C MET A 186 4.68 -17.36 -10.35
N GLU A 187 5.74 -18.15 -10.13
CA GLU A 187 5.65 -19.32 -9.25
C GLU A 187 5.10 -18.81 -7.93
N THR A 188 3.78 -18.87 -7.79
CA THR A 188 3.09 -18.67 -6.53
C THR A 188 3.19 -20.04 -5.90
N PRO A 189 4.00 -20.26 -4.85
CA PRO A 189 3.98 -21.54 -4.20
C PRO A 189 2.58 -21.65 -3.60
N GLU A 190 1.80 -22.63 -4.05
CA GLU A 190 0.59 -23.08 -3.36
C GLU A 190 0.87 -23.32 -1.85
N VAL A 191 2.14 -23.59 -1.52
CA VAL A 191 2.73 -23.70 -0.18
C VAL A 191 2.58 -22.43 0.68
N GLU A 192 2.60 -21.21 0.14
CA GLU A 192 2.55 -19.98 0.97
C GLU A 192 1.15 -19.68 1.52
N THR A 193 0.09 -20.06 0.79
CA THR A 193 -1.27 -19.88 1.28
C THR A 193 -1.65 -20.91 2.34
N ALA A 194 -1.12 -22.13 2.21
CA ALA A 194 -1.23 -23.20 3.20
C ALA A 194 -0.58 -22.80 4.53
N ASN A 195 0.61 -22.19 4.50
CA ASN A 195 1.34 -21.78 5.72
C ASN A 195 0.54 -20.83 6.65
N VAL A 196 -0.20 -19.85 6.10
CA VAL A 196 -0.97 -18.91 6.94
C VAL A 196 -2.26 -19.52 7.46
N ARG A 197 -2.92 -20.38 6.67
CA ARG A 197 -4.13 -21.06 7.11
C ARG A 197 -3.81 -22.07 8.21
N GLU A 198 -2.75 -22.86 8.03
CA GLU A 198 -2.27 -23.81 9.03
C GLU A 198 -1.82 -23.11 10.31
N ALA A 199 -1.04 -22.02 10.20
CA ALA A 199 -0.65 -21.21 11.37
C ALA A 199 -1.83 -20.54 12.08
N LEU A 200 -2.90 -20.17 11.35
CA LEU A 200 -4.14 -19.66 11.94
C LEU A 200 -4.86 -20.76 12.71
N ASP A 201 -5.01 -21.94 12.10
CA ASP A 201 -5.66 -23.09 12.74
C ASP A 201 -4.91 -23.50 14.03
N GLU A 202 -3.57 -23.52 14.00
CA GLU A 202 -2.70 -23.79 15.16
C GLU A 202 -2.87 -22.72 16.26
N LEU A 203 -2.91 -21.44 15.92
CA LEU A 203 -3.16 -20.38 16.91
C LEU A 203 -4.55 -20.50 17.54
N VAL A 204 -5.56 -20.80 16.74
CA VAL A 204 -6.94 -20.99 17.22
C VAL A 204 -7.03 -22.20 18.16
N GLU A 205 -6.33 -23.30 17.85
CA GLU A 205 -6.24 -24.45 18.74
C GLU A 205 -5.51 -24.11 20.05
N ALA A 206 -4.37 -23.40 19.99
CA ALA A 206 -3.64 -22.95 21.16
C ALA A 206 -4.51 -22.04 22.06
N LEU A 207 -5.29 -21.13 21.47
CA LEU A 207 -6.26 -20.31 22.21
C LEU A 207 -7.32 -21.15 22.93
N ARG A 208 -7.87 -22.19 22.28
CA ARG A 208 -8.84 -23.08 22.93
C ARG A 208 -8.21 -23.86 24.08
N THR A 209 -7.01 -24.39 23.88
CA THR A 209 -6.26 -25.10 24.92
C THR A 209 -5.96 -24.16 26.10
N TYR A 210 -5.52 -22.93 25.83
CA TYR A 210 -5.33 -21.90 26.85
C TYR A 210 -6.61 -21.65 27.66
N VAL A 211 -7.76 -21.47 27.00
CA VAL A 211 -9.06 -21.30 27.69
C VAL A 211 -9.39 -22.49 28.59
N VAL A 212 -9.22 -23.73 28.11
CA VAL A 212 -9.49 -24.94 28.91
C VAL A 212 -8.59 -24.99 30.14
N ARG A 213 -7.28 -24.73 29.97
CA ARG A 213 -6.30 -24.78 31.07
C ARG A 213 -6.56 -23.71 32.12
N VAL A 214 -6.83 -22.47 31.69
CA VAL A 214 -7.15 -21.36 32.59
C VAL A 214 -8.49 -21.59 33.29
N SER A 215 -9.51 -22.08 32.58
CA SER A 215 -10.80 -22.44 33.20
C SER A 215 -10.64 -23.56 34.23
N GLY A 216 -9.73 -24.51 33.98
CA GLY A 216 -9.42 -25.61 34.88
C GLY A 216 -8.74 -25.19 36.20
N MET A 217 -8.17 -23.98 36.28
CA MET A 217 -7.54 -23.50 37.52
C MET A 217 -8.53 -22.83 38.49
N VAL A 218 -9.75 -22.55 38.03
CA VAL A 218 -10.82 -21.96 38.84
C VAL A 218 -11.13 -22.89 40.03
N SER A 219 -11.17 -22.31 41.23
CA SER A 219 -11.35 -23.07 42.46
C SER A 219 -12.34 -22.40 43.40
N LYS A 220 -13.38 -23.14 43.80
CA LYS A 220 -14.34 -22.70 44.84
C LYS A 220 -13.68 -22.47 46.20
N ARG A 221 -12.50 -23.06 46.43
CA ARG A 221 -11.76 -22.99 47.69
C ARG A 221 -10.73 -21.85 47.71
N ASP A 222 -10.44 -21.25 46.55
CA ASP A 222 -9.42 -20.24 46.39
C ASP A 222 -9.95 -19.13 45.46
N PRO A 223 -10.55 -18.06 46.01
CA PRO A 223 -11.14 -16.98 45.22
C PRO A 223 -10.08 -16.23 44.41
N THR A 224 -8.84 -16.14 44.90
CA THR A 224 -7.73 -15.48 44.19
C THR A 224 -7.40 -16.21 42.88
N LYS A 225 -7.42 -17.54 42.85
CA LYS A 225 -7.27 -18.29 41.58
C LYS A 225 -8.40 -18.01 40.59
N THR A 226 -9.60 -17.79 41.09
CA THR A 226 -10.75 -17.45 40.25
C THR A 226 -10.61 -16.05 39.67
N GLU A 227 -10.18 -15.07 40.45
CA GLU A 227 -9.89 -13.70 40.00
C GLU A 227 -8.76 -13.68 38.96
N LEU A 228 -7.68 -14.43 39.19
CA LEU A 228 -6.59 -14.57 38.21
C LEU A 228 -7.08 -15.20 36.91
N ALA A 229 -7.95 -16.21 36.96
CA ALA A 229 -8.51 -16.84 35.77
C ALA A 229 -9.38 -15.86 34.98
N GLN A 230 -10.21 -15.07 35.66
CA GLN A 230 -11.00 -14.01 35.02
C GLN A 230 -10.13 -12.97 34.34
N GLN A 231 -9.05 -12.52 35.01
CA GLN A 231 -8.12 -11.55 34.41
C GLN A 231 -7.41 -12.10 33.16
N LEU A 232 -7.01 -13.37 33.18
CA LEU A 232 -6.36 -14.03 32.03
C LEU A 232 -7.33 -14.26 30.85
N LEU A 233 -8.61 -14.48 31.12
CA LEU A 233 -9.64 -14.73 30.08
C LEU A 233 -10.34 -13.45 29.59
N ALA A 234 -10.21 -12.34 30.31
CA ALA A 234 -10.88 -11.07 30.00
C ALA A 234 -10.71 -10.60 28.53
N PRO A 235 -9.55 -10.74 27.86
CA PRO A 235 -9.41 -10.34 26.46
C PRO A 235 -10.27 -11.18 25.49
N ILE A 236 -10.50 -12.45 25.80
CA ILE A 236 -11.32 -13.35 24.97
C ILE A 236 -12.81 -13.08 25.22
N GLU A 237 -13.20 -12.87 26.48
CA GLU A 237 -14.59 -12.55 26.85
C GLU A 237 -15.06 -11.20 26.29
N ASN A 238 -14.18 -10.20 26.31
CA ASN A 238 -14.49 -8.85 25.84
C ASN A 238 -14.10 -8.61 24.38
N TRP A 239 -13.73 -9.67 23.65
CA TRP A 239 -13.30 -9.53 22.27
C TRP A 239 -14.41 -8.95 21.39
N GLN A 240 -14.09 -7.86 20.71
CA GLN A 240 -14.93 -7.27 19.69
C GLN A 240 -14.12 -7.07 18.41
N PRO A 241 -14.54 -7.64 17.26
CA PRO A 241 -13.88 -7.38 15.99
C PRO A 241 -13.96 -5.88 15.67
N ALA A 242 -12.95 -5.33 14.99
CA ALA A 242 -12.85 -3.90 14.71
C ALA A 242 -14.09 -3.32 14.01
N ALA A 243 -14.78 -4.12 13.18
CA ALA A 243 -16.05 -3.75 12.52
C ALA A 243 -17.24 -3.58 13.47
N ALA A 244 -17.22 -4.20 14.66
CA ALA A 244 -18.26 -4.05 15.68
C ALA A 244 -18.03 -2.78 16.54
N ARG A 245 -16.77 -2.37 16.73
CA ARG A 245 -16.40 -1.15 17.47
C ARG A 245 -16.90 0.12 16.77
N THR A 246 -16.98 0.12 15.44
CA THR A 246 -17.54 1.24 14.65
C THR A 246 -19.06 1.34 14.75
N LYS A 247 -19.76 0.21 14.96
CA LYS A 247 -21.23 0.17 15.04
C LYS A 247 -21.76 0.55 16.42
N ALA A 248 -20.95 0.41 17.48
CA ALA A 248 -21.31 0.80 18.85
C ALA A 248 -21.14 2.32 19.12
N ALA A 249 -20.52 3.06 18.19
CA ALA A 249 -20.32 4.51 18.28
C ALA A 249 -21.50 5.33 17.70
N GLU A 250 -22.57 4.68 17.22
CA GLU A 250 -23.77 5.35 16.72
C GLU A 250 -24.86 5.35 17.82
N PRO A 251 -25.28 6.51 18.35
CA PRO A 251 -26.35 6.57 19.36
C PRO A 251 -27.68 6.14 18.73
N PRO A 252 -28.51 5.32 19.40
CA PRO A 252 -29.80 4.94 18.87
C PRO A 252 -30.75 6.15 18.88
N ALA A 253 -31.16 6.59 17.69
CA ALA A 253 -32.25 7.52 17.50
C ALA A 253 -33.58 6.82 17.79
N GLY A 254 -34.25 7.21 18.87
CA GLY A 254 -35.69 7.00 19.02
C GLY A 254 -36.16 6.49 20.39
N ALA A 255 -36.48 7.42 21.29
CA ALA A 255 -37.65 7.31 22.16
C ALA A 255 -38.16 8.72 22.56
N PRO A 256 -39.47 8.90 22.81
CA PRO A 256 -40.20 10.14 22.53
C PRO A 256 -40.17 11.13 23.70
N ALA A 257 -40.09 12.42 23.37
CA ALA A 257 -40.21 13.53 24.31
C ALA A 257 -41.64 14.11 24.30
N ALA A 258 -42.19 14.32 25.50
CA ALA A 258 -43.30 15.25 25.76
C ALA A 258 -43.23 15.72 27.24
N PRO A 259 -43.86 16.84 27.64
CA PRO A 259 -43.30 18.19 27.53
C PRO A 259 -43.46 19.04 28.81
N ALA A 260 -42.63 20.09 29.00
CA ALA A 260 -43.00 21.31 29.76
C ALA A 260 -41.88 22.37 29.58
N LEU A 261 -42.08 23.40 28.73
CA LEU A 261 -42.65 24.73 29.02
C LEU A 261 -41.60 25.76 29.50
N GLY A 262 -41.33 26.76 28.65
CA GLY A 262 -40.72 28.04 29.05
C GLY A 262 -39.78 28.69 28.02
N ALA A 263 -40.33 29.55 27.15
CA ALA A 263 -39.71 30.30 26.03
C ALA A 263 -38.71 31.41 26.44
N PRO A 264 -38.13 32.25 25.53
CA PRO A 264 -38.01 32.21 24.06
C PRO A 264 -36.55 32.35 23.50
N SER A 265 -36.45 32.12 22.20
CA SER A 265 -35.28 32.18 21.29
C SER A 265 -34.71 33.59 21.04
N PRO A 266 -33.40 33.71 20.73
CA PRO A 266 -32.92 34.63 19.72
C PRO A 266 -32.48 33.88 18.44
N ALA A 267 -32.77 34.50 17.29
CA ALA A 267 -32.48 34.03 15.95
C ALA A 267 -30.96 34.02 15.62
N PRO A 268 -30.51 33.21 14.65
CA PRO A 268 -29.12 33.20 14.20
C PRO A 268 -28.79 34.44 13.34
N PRO A 269 -27.56 34.99 13.40
CA PRO A 269 -27.14 36.07 12.53
C PRO A 269 -26.88 35.57 11.10
N THR A 270 -27.37 36.34 10.13
CA THR A 270 -27.09 36.24 8.70
C THR A 270 -25.61 36.53 8.40
N PRO A 271 -24.95 35.80 7.47
CA PRO A 271 -23.60 36.14 7.03
C PRO A 271 -23.64 37.30 6.03
N VAL A 272 -22.92 38.38 6.33
CA VAL A 272 -22.73 39.54 5.45
C VAL A 272 -21.52 39.28 4.53
N VAL A 273 -21.74 39.38 3.22
CA VAL A 273 -20.71 39.32 2.17
C VAL A 273 -19.90 40.63 2.19
N PRO A 274 -18.55 40.62 2.28
CA PRO A 274 -17.78 41.84 2.09
C PRO A 274 -17.58 42.16 0.59
N THR A 275 -17.94 43.40 0.24
CA THR A 275 -17.66 44.08 -1.04
C THR A 275 -16.14 44.33 -1.20
N PRO A 276 -15.53 44.14 -2.39
CA PRO A 276 -14.12 44.47 -2.61
C PRO A 276 -13.90 45.99 -2.71
N ALA A 277 -12.98 46.53 -1.91
CA ALA A 277 -12.44 47.88 -2.10
C ALA A 277 -11.23 47.84 -3.04
N ALA A 278 -11.16 48.78 -3.99
CA ALA A 278 -10.08 48.92 -4.97
C ALA A 278 -8.72 49.25 -4.32
N PRO A 279 -7.58 48.83 -4.91
CA PRO A 279 -6.25 49.17 -4.40
C PRO A 279 -5.83 50.60 -4.77
N THR A 280 -5.33 51.32 -3.77
CA THR A 280 -4.63 52.61 -3.90
C THR A 280 -3.21 52.41 -4.48
N PRO A 281 -2.68 53.30 -5.35
CA PRO A 281 -1.33 53.17 -5.91
C PRO A 281 -0.25 53.46 -4.86
N ALA A 282 0.75 52.58 -4.73
CA ALA A 282 1.93 52.79 -3.90
C ALA A 282 3.02 53.58 -4.68
N ALA A 283 3.66 54.52 -3.98
CA ALA A 283 4.79 55.32 -4.47
C ALA A 283 6.08 54.46 -4.66
N PRO A 284 7.01 54.85 -5.57
CA PRO A 284 8.20 54.07 -5.84
C PRO A 284 9.26 54.19 -4.73
N THR A 285 9.79 53.05 -4.30
CA THR A 285 10.97 52.95 -3.42
C THR A 285 12.26 53.14 -4.24
N PRO A 286 13.28 53.87 -3.75
CA PRO A 286 14.57 54.01 -4.45
C PRO A 286 15.34 52.67 -4.50
N ALA A 287 15.88 52.36 -5.68
CA ALA A 287 16.74 51.20 -5.90
C ALA A 287 18.12 51.40 -5.26
N ALA A 288 18.57 50.40 -4.48
CA ALA A 288 19.96 50.27 -4.05
C ALA A 288 20.82 49.76 -5.24
N PRO A 289 22.08 50.21 -5.38
CA PRO A 289 22.93 49.83 -6.51
C PRO A 289 23.39 48.37 -6.42
N THR A 290 23.23 47.67 -7.54
CA THR A 290 23.72 46.31 -7.79
C THR A 290 25.26 46.25 -7.77
N PRO A 291 25.90 45.33 -7.04
CA PRO A 291 27.31 45.03 -7.21
C PRO A 291 27.58 44.39 -8.58
N ALA A 292 28.48 44.96 -9.36
CA ALA A 292 28.92 44.43 -10.64
C ALA A 292 29.59 43.06 -10.45
N ALA A 293 29.10 42.03 -11.16
CA ALA A 293 29.78 40.75 -11.28
C ALA A 293 31.07 40.92 -12.10
N PRO A 294 32.19 40.27 -11.73
CA PRO A 294 33.44 40.36 -12.46
C PRO A 294 33.32 39.70 -13.84
N THR A 295 33.73 40.44 -14.87
CA THR A 295 33.89 39.99 -16.26
C THR A 295 34.82 38.77 -16.33
N PRO A 296 34.40 37.64 -16.95
CA PRO A 296 35.30 36.55 -17.27
C PRO A 296 36.33 37.01 -18.29
N ALA A 297 37.62 36.91 -17.95
CA ALA A 297 38.73 37.15 -18.85
C ALA A 297 38.66 36.16 -20.03
N ALA A 298 38.74 36.68 -21.25
CA ALA A 298 38.92 35.87 -22.44
C ALA A 298 40.25 35.08 -22.35
N PRO A 299 40.28 33.80 -22.77
CA PRO A 299 41.53 33.06 -22.83
C PRO A 299 42.46 33.66 -23.89
N THR A 300 43.66 34.04 -23.45
CA THR A 300 44.80 34.37 -24.31
C THR A 300 45.08 33.22 -25.29
N PRO A 301 45.22 33.49 -26.60
CA PRO A 301 45.70 32.48 -27.54
C PRO A 301 47.12 32.07 -27.18
N ALA A 302 47.34 30.77 -26.94
CA ALA A 302 48.67 30.22 -26.87
C ALA A 302 49.33 30.33 -28.26
N GLU A 303 50.48 30.99 -28.28
CA GLU A 303 51.40 31.05 -29.41
C GLU A 303 51.82 29.61 -29.82
N PRO A 304 51.86 29.27 -31.12
CA PRO A 304 52.36 27.97 -31.54
C PRO A 304 53.88 27.93 -31.35
N GLY A 305 54.31 27.20 -30.33
CA GLY A 305 55.72 26.83 -30.16
C GLY A 305 56.22 26.08 -31.39
N SER A 306 57.12 26.73 -32.12
CA SER A 306 58.02 26.10 -33.08
C SER A 306 58.78 24.97 -32.41
N GLY A 307 58.37 23.73 -32.68
CA GLY A 307 59.11 22.51 -32.42
C GLY A 307 59.63 21.95 -33.73
N SER A 308 60.79 22.46 -34.15
CA SER A 308 61.54 22.06 -35.33
C SER A 308 62.07 20.62 -35.22
N ALA A 309 61.99 19.92 -36.36
CA ALA A 309 62.94 18.94 -36.91
C ALA A 309 63.25 17.64 -36.13
N ALA A 310 62.79 16.52 -36.71
CA ALA A 310 63.57 15.42 -37.32
C ALA A 310 65.11 15.37 -37.10
N PRO A 311 65.79 14.21 -37.16
CA PRO A 311 65.41 12.96 -37.86
C PRO A 311 65.33 11.69 -37.00
#